data_AF-A0A6I4M6C8-F1
#
_entry.id   AF-A0A6I4M6C8-F1
#
_cell.length_a   1.000
_cell.length_b   1.000
_cell.length_c   1.000
_cell.angle_alpha   90.00
_cell.angle_beta   90.00
_cell.angle_gamma   90.00
#
_symmetry.space_group_name_H-M   'P 1'
#
loop_
_entity.id
_entity.type
_entity.pdbx_description
1 polymer ?
#
loop_
_entity_poly.entity_id
_entity_poly.type
_entity_poly.pdbx_seq_one_letter_code
_entity_poly.pdbx_strand_id
1 'polypeptide(L)'
;MSAAPPPWDTGADPDALLAVALSARDPGARRRAAARIEALWDGGPERRKVIWWLLRERLTSPSGPSSPDRRLPGWTKVADGSAGAPRVSWTGIWRSGSRAGDRMHLPETAERFLFGPDPDCPRVPRIRLVAGLGLGTASEAVLLLDLALRADDPALRDRCAAVVAETDEPHVLDALEYVFSQAFGRWVNHATDRGELILGQRPELWDADGAPTPLLSLLLGNPHVPRPPGAEADDPTPYSAVLAALRGRFDLLARFPPGLLVHELLTVMEDRPGTPAHEACGRALRALDDGPAREILCEAAMEDFEDDAVAAVADAGYLPADPDLVPLFLMLTRQWERLAAADPDGRRLRDFLVRDEAAPNLGGLVRILEQDAQPHPATAHDDAIPHDAREHALAALRAIGPGAAGNRLCAMAVDGVGVAVRVVAETGLVPVPGNPRDLALFLYRTGQWERYDAADPDGRYLRERVARLSPYDDERTKLRAAAERGGRPMPCGPRSAPPRPDPYWPGGTGVGGTGGFTSH
;
A
#
# COMPACT_ATOMS: atom_id res chain seq x y z
N MET A 1 14.96 37.97 3.09
CA MET A 1 15.15 39.43 2.88
C MET A 1 14.56 39.79 1.51
N SER A 2 13.36 40.37 1.45
CA SER A 2 12.69 40.71 0.18
C SER A 2 12.82 42.21 -0.08
N ALA A 3 13.42 42.58 -1.21
CA ALA A 3 13.54 43.95 -1.67
C ALA A 3 12.17 44.51 -2.08
N ALA A 4 11.95 45.82 -1.89
CA ALA A 4 10.79 46.52 -2.42
C ALA A 4 10.78 46.43 -3.96
N PRO A 5 9.60 46.32 -4.61
CA PRO A 5 9.53 46.23 -6.06
C PRO A 5 10.15 47.47 -6.72
N PRO A 6 10.90 47.31 -7.82
CA PRO A 6 11.53 48.43 -8.52
C PRO A 6 10.46 49.42 -9.03
N PRO A 7 10.73 50.74 -9.03
CA PRO A 7 9.82 51.72 -9.60
C PRO A 7 9.61 51.44 -11.10
N TRP A 8 8.34 51.36 -11.51
CA TRP A 8 7.93 51.04 -12.88
C TRP A 8 8.07 52.26 -13.80
N ASP A 9 9.08 52.25 -14.67
CA ASP A 9 9.41 53.37 -15.57
C ASP A 9 8.40 53.58 -16.73
N THR A 10 7.33 52.77 -16.79
CA THR A 10 6.35 52.74 -17.88
C THR A 10 5.05 53.51 -17.58
N GLY A 11 4.91 54.10 -16.38
CA GLY A 11 3.77 54.95 -16.01
C GLY A 11 2.40 54.26 -15.90
N ALA A 12 2.33 52.94 -16.11
CA ALA A 12 1.09 52.18 -16.03
C ALA A 12 1.18 51.13 -14.92
N ASP A 13 0.24 51.19 -13.97
CA ASP A 13 0.10 50.22 -12.88
C ASP A 13 -0.29 48.83 -13.44
N PRO A 14 0.54 47.78 -13.23
CA PRO A 14 0.26 46.43 -13.70
C PRO A 14 -1.08 45.87 -13.21
N ASP A 15 -1.53 46.23 -12.00
CA ASP A 15 -2.79 45.74 -11.45
C ASP A 15 -4.00 46.36 -12.19
N ALA A 16 -3.95 47.67 -12.45
CA ALA A 16 -4.95 48.35 -13.26
C ALA A 16 -5.00 47.80 -14.69
N LEU A 17 -3.84 47.50 -15.29
CA LEU A 17 -3.77 46.88 -16.62
C LEU A 17 -4.42 45.49 -16.61
N LEU A 18 -4.13 44.67 -15.61
CA LEU A 18 -4.75 43.34 -15.45
C LEU A 18 -6.27 43.44 -15.25
N ALA A 19 -6.73 44.37 -14.41
CA ALA A 19 -8.17 44.62 -14.23
C ALA A 19 -8.87 44.96 -15.56
N VAL A 20 -8.26 45.83 -16.37
CA VAL A 20 -8.79 46.20 -17.69
C VAL A 20 -8.73 45.02 -18.65
N ALA A 21 -7.63 44.28 -18.70
CA ALA A 21 -7.46 43.14 -19.60
C ALA A 21 -8.48 42.02 -19.33
N LEU A 22 -8.79 41.75 -18.05
CA LEU A 22 -9.66 40.66 -17.64
C LEU A 22 -11.15 41.04 -17.69
N SER A 23 -11.50 42.28 -17.37
CA SER A 23 -12.91 42.63 -17.08
C SER A 23 -13.50 43.76 -17.93
N ALA A 24 -12.71 44.45 -18.76
CA ALA A 24 -13.24 45.58 -19.53
C ALA A 24 -14.23 45.13 -20.63
N ARG A 25 -15.36 45.84 -20.75
CA ARG A 25 -16.38 45.57 -21.78
C ARG A 25 -15.88 45.87 -23.18
N ASP A 26 -15.06 46.91 -23.36
CA ASP A 26 -14.47 47.28 -24.66
C ASP A 26 -13.39 46.27 -25.08
N PRO A 27 -13.57 45.52 -26.19
CA PRO A 27 -12.55 44.61 -26.70
C PRO A 27 -11.25 45.33 -27.11
N GLY A 28 -11.32 46.60 -27.51
CA GLY A 28 -10.16 47.42 -27.84
C GLY A 28 -9.29 47.69 -26.60
N ALA A 29 -9.90 48.13 -25.51
CA ALA A 29 -9.24 48.33 -24.22
C ALA A 29 -8.64 47.04 -23.69
N ARG A 30 -9.37 45.91 -23.74
CA ARG A 30 -8.84 44.59 -23.34
C ARG A 30 -7.58 44.21 -24.12
N ARG A 31 -7.61 44.33 -25.46
CA ARG A 31 -6.45 44.00 -26.31
C ARG A 31 -5.25 44.90 -26.03
N ARG A 32 -5.44 46.21 -25.87
CA ARG A 32 -4.35 47.15 -25.54
C ARG A 32 -3.75 46.88 -24.16
N ALA A 33 -4.59 46.56 -23.18
CA ALA A 33 -4.13 46.21 -21.84
C ALA A 33 -3.36 44.88 -21.84
N ALA A 34 -3.88 43.85 -22.53
CA ALA A 34 -3.20 42.57 -22.70
C ALA A 34 -1.81 42.72 -23.35
N ALA A 35 -1.70 43.46 -24.45
CA ALA A 35 -0.42 43.71 -25.12
C ALA A 35 0.60 44.44 -24.22
N ARG A 36 0.14 45.34 -23.34
CA ARG A 36 1.02 45.98 -22.35
C ARG A 36 1.47 45.02 -21.25
N ILE A 37 0.60 44.10 -20.82
CA ILE A 37 0.97 43.06 -19.85
C ILE A 37 2.01 42.12 -20.46
N GLU A 38 1.86 41.73 -21.74
CA GLU A 38 2.87 40.95 -22.46
C GLU A 38 4.21 41.68 -22.51
N ALA A 39 4.23 42.97 -22.88
CA ALA A 39 5.47 43.76 -22.87
C ALA A 39 6.10 43.90 -21.47
N LEU A 40 5.28 43.94 -20.40
CA LEU A 40 5.78 43.93 -19.03
C LEU A 40 6.37 42.57 -18.64
N TRP A 41 5.75 41.47 -19.07
CA TRP A 41 6.21 40.11 -18.85
C TRP A 41 7.57 39.85 -19.51
N ASP A 42 7.74 40.35 -20.72
CA ASP A 42 8.99 40.25 -21.48
C ASP A 42 10.10 41.15 -20.89
N GLY A 43 9.77 42.05 -19.95
CA GLY A 43 10.71 42.98 -19.32
C GLY A 43 11.57 42.39 -18.20
N GLY A 44 11.59 41.06 -18.01
CA GLY A 44 12.51 40.35 -17.11
C GLY A 44 11.85 39.67 -15.90
N PRO A 45 12.62 38.86 -15.14
CA PRO A 45 12.10 37.93 -14.13
C PRO A 45 11.34 38.61 -12.98
N GLU A 46 11.81 39.77 -12.51
CA GLU A 46 11.13 40.50 -11.44
C GLU A 46 9.74 41.01 -11.86
N ARG A 47 9.58 41.40 -13.13
CA ARG A 47 8.27 41.82 -13.65
C ARG A 47 7.34 40.64 -13.82
N ARG A 48 7.86 39.49 -14.29
CA ARG A 48 7.11 38.23 -14.37
C ARG A 48 6.54 37.81 -13.03
N LYS A 49 7.34 37.88 -11.95
CA LYS A 49 6.88 37.60 -10.58
C LYS A 49 5.69 38.46 -10.18
N VAL A 50 5.75 39.78 -10.43
CA VAL A 50 4.64 40.68 -10.09
C VAL A 50 3.39 40.40 -10.90
N ILE A 51 3.52 40.21 -12.22
CA ILE A 51 2.38 39.89 -13.09
C ILE A 51 1.75 38.56 -12.68
N TRP A 52 2.57 37.54 -12.42
CA TRP A 52 2.12 36.23 -11.96
C TRP A 52 1.36 36.33 -10.64
N TRP A 53 1.93 37.04 -9.65
CA TRP A 53 1.28 37.26 -8.36
C TRP A 53 -0.08 37.97 -8.52
N LEU A 54 -0.14 39.04 -9.31
CA LEU A 54 -1.39 39.79 -9.55
C LEU A 54 -2.44 38.96 -10.29
N LEU A 55 -2.02 38.17 -11.29
CA LEU A 55 -2.90 37.23 -11.99
C LEU A 55 -3.48 36.21 -11.02
N ARG A 56 -2.62 35.61 -10.19
CA ARG A 56 -3.04 34.65 -9.16
C ARG A 56 -4.05 35.24 -8.21
N GLU A 57 -3.73 36.37 -7.56
CA GLU A 57 -4.64 37.04 -6.61
C GLU A 57 -6.01 37.31 -7.23
N ARG A 58 -6.06 37.73 -8.49
CA ARG A 58 -7.33 38.01 -9.20
C ARG A 58 -8.10 36.75 -9.60
N LEU A 59 -7.41 35.66 -9.92
CA LEU A 59 -8.05 34.40 -10.32
C LEU A 59 -8.50 33.57 -9.12
N THR A 60 -7.83 33.68 -7.97
CA THR A 60 -8.15 32.88 -6.77
C THR A 60 -8.99 33.62 -5.73
N SER A 61 -9.21 34.93 -5.88
CA SER A 61 -10.05 35.71 -4.94
C SER A 61 -11.53 35.56 -5.28
N PRO A 62 -12.35 34.89 -4.44
CA PRO A 62 -13.79 34.71 -4.68
C PRO A 62 -14.58 36.02 -4.56
N SER A 63 -13.98 37.05 -3.96
CA SER A 63 -14.53 38.40 -3.93
C SER A 63 -14.08 39.13 -5.19
N GLY A 64 -14.94 39.20 -6.22
CA GLY A 64 -14.72 40.12 -7.35
C GLY A 64 -14.29 41.51 -6.85
N PRO A 65 -13.55 42.30 -7.65
CA PRO A 65 -12.62 43.34 -7.20
C PRO A 65 -13.17 44.15 -6.03
N SER A 66 -12.80 43.75 -4.81
CA SER A 66 -13.23 44.45 -3.61
C SER A 66 -12.46 45.76 -3.54
N SER A 67 -13.17 46.86 -3.80
CA SER A 67 -12.85 48.28 -3.59
C SER A 67 -11.38 48.73 -3.75
N PRO A 68 -11.09 49.73 -4.62
CA PRO A 68 -9.74 50.29 -4.78
C PRO A 68 -9.14 50.94 -3.52
N ASP A 69 -9.87 50.98 -2.39
CA ASP A 69 -9.41 51.53 -1.11
C ASP A 69 -8.70 50.54 -0.18
N ARG A 70 -8.54 49.26 -0.54
CA ARG A 70 -7.51 48.43 0.09
C ARG A 70 -6.14 48.85 -0.44
N ARG A 71 -5.60 49.94 0.12
CA ARG A 71 -4.16 50.20 0.07
C ARG A 71 -3.47 48.92 0.52
N LEU A 72 -2.52 48.45 -0.29
CA LEU A 72 -1.54 47.42 0.08
C LEU A 72 -1.17 47.61 1.56
N PRO A 73 -1.24 46.58 2.41
CA PRO A 73 -0.68 46.68 3.75
C PRO A 73 0.75 47.19 3.59
N GLY A 74 1.02 48.36 4.18
CA GLY A 74 2.35 48.94 4.18
C GLY A 74 3.34 47.88 4.63
N TRP A 75 4.37 47.67 3.82
CA TRP A 75 5.48 46.78 4.14
C TRP A 75 6.26 47.35 5.33
N THR A 76 5.74 47.17 6.54
CA THR A 76 6.51 47.28 7.77
C THR A 76 7.14 45.92 8.06
N LYS A 77 8.46 45.90 7.85
CA LYS A 77 9.47 45.01 8.44
C LYS A 77 8.98 44.24 9.67
N VAL A 78 8.56 42.98 9.50
CA VAL A 78 8.57 42.01 10.60
C VAL A 78 10.00 41.47 10.65
N ALA A 79 10.76 41.95 11.64
CA ALA A 79 12.06 41.41 11.98
C ALA A 79 11.90 40.06 12.70
N ASP A 80 12.94 39.24 12.59
CA ASP A 80 13.10 37.88 13.09
C ASP A 80 12.53 37.61 14.49
N GLY A 81 12.00 36.38 14.66
CA GLY A 81 11.67 35.83 15.97
C GLY A 81 10.76 34.60 15.88
N SER A 82 11.38 33.42 15.79
CA SER A 82 10.82 32.09 16.02
C SER A 82 9.48 32.00 16.77
N ALA A 83 8.44 31.44 16.12
CA ALA A 83 7.53 30.41 16.66
C ALA A 83 6.31 30.23 15.74
N GLY A 84 6.18 29.04 15.14
CA GLY A 84 4.92 28.47 14.66
C GLY A 84 4.10 29.31 13.67
N ALA A 85 4.49 29.32 12.40
CA ALA A 85 3.52 29.63 11.35
C ALA A 85 2.39 28.59 11.40
N PRO A 86 1.11 28.99 11.44
CA PRO A 86 0.02 28.03 11.38
C PRO A 86 0.15 27.24 10.07
N ARG A 87 0.38 25.93 10.17
CA ARG A 87 0.17 24.99 9.07
C ARG A 87 -1.33 25.03 8.76
N VAL A 88 -1.75 25.98 7.94
CA VAL A 88 -3.04 25.92 7.27
C VAL A 88 -2.99 24.64 6.44
N SER A 89 -3.68 23.59 6.88
CA SER A 89 -3.76 22.39 6.07
C SER A 89 -4.56 22.75 4.83
N TRP A 90 -3.89 22.73 3.68
CA TRP A 90 -4.53 23.00 2.38
C TRP A 90 -5.67 22.02 2.09
N THR A 91 -5.68 20.85 2.74
CA THR A 91 -6.81 19.93 2.79
C THR A 91 -8.10 20.56 3.35
N GLY A 92 -8.00 21.52 4.26
CA GLY A 92 -9.13 22.29 4.79
C GLY A 92 -9.70 23.31 3.80
N ILE A 93 -8.85 24.00 3.03
CA ILE A 93 -9.29 24.94 1.98
C ILE A 93 -9.91 24.17 0.80
N TRP A 94 -9.31 23.05 0.41
CA TRP A 94 -9.85 22.16 -0.63
C TRP A 94 -11.23 21.59 -0.27
N ARG A 95 -11.44 21.14 0.97
CA ARG A 95 -12.75 20.64 1.45
C ARG A 95 -13.83 21.72 1.53
N SER A 96 -13.42 22.98 1.68
CA SER A 96 -14.32 24.12 1.78
C SER A 96 -14.73 24.64 0.40
N GLY A 97 -13.79 24.71 -0.56
CA GLY A 97 -14.04 25.14 -1.93
C GLY A 97 -14.82 24.13 -2.77
N SER A 98 -14.52 22.84 -2.66
CA SER A 98 -15.21 21.78 -3.45
C SER A 98 -16.67 21.52 -3.06
N ARG A 99 -17.16 22.10 -1.94
CA ARG A 99 -18.60 22.07 -1.59
C ARG A 99 -19.41 23.15 -2.29
N ALA A 100 -18.79 24.21 -2.78
CA ALA A 100 -19.43 25.16 -3.68
C ALA A 100 -18.99 24.77 -5.09
N GLY A 101 -19.90 24.27 -5.93
CA GLY A 101 -19.65 24.05 -7.36
C GLY A 101 -19.42 25.36 -8.13
N ASP A 102 -18.68 26.31 -7.55
CA ASP A 102 -18.32 27.58 -8.16
C ASP A 102 -17.26 27.30 -9.22
N ARG A 103 -17.75 27.38 -10.45
CA ARG A 103 -17.05 27.15 -11.70
C ARG A 103 -15.83 28.06 -11.78
N MET A 104 -14.63 27.46 -11.83
CA MET A 104 -13.43 28.21 -12.17
C MET A 104 -13.45 28.52 -13.66
N HIS A 105 -13.97 29.70 -14.02
CA HIS A 105 -13.91 30.21 -15.38
C HIS A 105 -12.69 31.10 -15.55
N LEU A 106 -11.81 30.74 -16.48
CA LEU A 106 -10.69 31.58 -16.89
C LEU A 106 -11.16 32.56 -17.97
N PRO A 107 -11.05 33.90 -17.79
CA PRO A 107 -11.41 34.84 -18.86
C PRO A 107 -10.57 34.57 -20.12
N GLU A 108 -11.19 34.65 -21.31
CA GLU A 108 -10.53 34.40 -22.60
C GLU A 108 -9.20 35.17 -22.76
N THR A 109 -9.11 36.38 -22.20
CA THR A 109 -7.89 37.20 -22.22
C THR A 109 -6.80 36.66 -21.29
N ALA A 110 -7.14 36.18 -20.10
CA ALA A 110 -6.19 35.49 -19.22
C ALA A 110 -5.70 34.20 -19.88
N GLU A 111 -6.63 33.44 -20.45
CA GLU A 111 -6.32 32.19 -21.12
C GLU A 111 -5.35 32.40 -22.27
N ARG A 112 -5.66 33.32 -23.20
CA ARG A 112 -4.76 33.64 -24.32
C ARG A 112 -3.38 34.10 -23.84
N PHE A 113 -3.32 34.87 -22.74
CA PHE A 113 -2.06 35.32 -22.18
C PHE A 113 -1.25 34.14 -21.62
N LEU A 114 -1.87 33.30 -20.77
CA LEU A 114 -1.22 32.20 -20.05
C LEU A 114 -0.74 31.08 -20.99
N PHE A 115 -1.55 30.71 -21.98
CA PHE A 115 -1.17 29.70 -22.99
C PHE A 115 -0.37 30.29 -24.15
N GLY A 116 -0.07 31.59 -24.12
CA GLY A 116 0.81 32.23 -25.09
C GLY A 116 2.28 31.78 -24.92
N PRO A 117 3.08 31.86 -26.00
CA PRO A 117 4.48 31.42 -25.97
C PRO A 117 5.32 32.28 -25.01
N ASP A 118 6.30 31.64 -24.37
CA ASP A 118 7.34 32.28 -23.57
C ASP A 118 8.70 31.67 -23.96
N PRO A 119 9.46 32.31 -24.87
CA PRO A 119 10.71 31.76 -25.37
C PRO A 119 11.80 31.63 -24.29
N ASP A 120 11.68 32.38 -23.20
CA ASP A 120 12.62 32.35 -22.07
C ASP A 120 12.22 31.31 -21.01
N CYS A 121 11.08 30.63 -21.18
CA CYS A 121 10.71 29.51 -20.33
C CYS A 121 11.74 28.38 -20.51
N PRO A 122 12.45 27.96 -19.44
CA PRO A 122 13.43 26.89 -19.54
C PRO A 122 12.78 25.50 -19.59
N ARG A 123 11.45 25.45 -19.45
CA ARG A 123 10.64 24.23 -19.33
C ARG A 123 9.75 24.04 -20.55
N VAL A 124 9.29 22.81 -20.74
CA VAL A 124 8.30 22.47 -21.75
C VAL A 124 6.90 22.38 -21.12
N PRO A 125 5.82 22.65 -21.87
CA PRO A 125 5.81 23.48 -23.07
C PRO A 125 6.25 24.92 -22.75
N ARG A 126 6.88 25.60 -23.71
CA ARG A 126 7.42 26.97 -23.54
C ARG A 126 6.33 28.04 -23.61
N ILE A 127 5.49 28.06 -22.57
CA ILE A 127 4.36 28.99 -22.42
C ILE A 127 4.45 29.76 -21.10
N ARG A 128 3.77 30.91 -21.04
CA ARG A 128 3.79 31.80 -19.86
C ARG A 128 3.24 31.15 -18.60
N LEU A 129 2.27 30.24 -18.74
CA LEU A 129 1.73 29.47 -17.62
C LEU A 129 2.81 28.65 -16.92
N VAL A 130 3.60 27.89 -17.68
CA VAL A 130 4.69 27.05 -17.14
C VAL A 130 5.81 27.91 -16.56
N ALA A 131 6.19 28.98 -17.25
CA ALA A 131 7.15 29.96 -16.72
C ALA A 131 6.66 30.61 -15.42
N GLY A 132 5.37 30.88 -15.31
CA GLY A 132 4.72 31.42 -14.11
C GLY A 132 4.72 30.43 -12.94
N LEU A 133 4.42 29.15 -13.20
CA LEU A 133 4.44 28.10 -12.18
C LEU A 133 5.82 27.93 -11.54
N GLY A 134 6.90 28.08 -12.30
CA GLY A 134 8.26 28.09 -11.77
C GLY A 134 8.58 29.29 -10.84
N LEU A 135 7.74 30.32 -10.82
CA LEU A 135 7.79 31.45 -9.88
C LEU A 135 6.79 31.30 -8.71
N GLY A 136 6.00 30.23 -8.76
CA GLY A 136 4.81 30.01 -7.99
C GLY A 136 4.99 29.14 -6.76
N THR A 137 3.91 28.43 -6.41
CA THR A 137 3.86 27.48 -5.29
C THR A 137 3.24 26.16 -5.73
N ALA A 138 3.51 25.08 -4.99
CA ALA A 138 2.87 23.77 -5.25
C ALA A 138 1.34 23.82 -5.31
N SER A 139 0.69 24.75 -4.59
CA SER A 139 -0.76 24.93 -4.63
C SER A 139 -1.27 25.36 -6.02
N GLU A 140 -0.48 26.12 -6.78
CA GLU A 140 -0.84 26.57 -8.12
C GLU A 140 -0.78 25.44 -9.15
N ALA A 141 0.18 24.52 -8.99
CA ALA A 141 0.25 23.28 -9.77
C ALA A 141 -0.97 22.38 -9.52
N VAL A 142 -1.44 22.27 -8.28
CA VAL A 142 -2.67 21.53 -7.95
C VAL A 142 -3.90 22.17 -8.59
N LEU A 143 -3.97 23.50 -8.68
CA LEU A 143 -5.05 24.20 -9.39
C LEU A 143 -5.05 23.90 -10.89
N LEU A 144 -3.86 23.89 -11.52
CA LEU A 144 -3.75 23.50 -12.92
C LEU A 144 -4.25 22.06 -13.15
N LEU A 145 -3.89 21.14 -12.26
CA LEU A 145 -4.35 19.76 -12.34
C LEU A 145 -5.88 19.65 -12.15
N ASP A 146 -6.48 20.41 -11.23
CA ASP A 146 -7.93 20.43 -11.06
C ASP A 146 -8.64 20.97 -12.31
N LEU A 147 -8.12 22.04 -12.93
CA LEU A 147 -8.62 22.55 -14.21
C LEU A 147 -8.50 21.50 -15.32
N ALA A 148 -7.37 20.79 -15.41
CA ALA A 148 -7.14 19.73 -16.39
C ALA A 148 -8.12 18.55 -16.22
N LEU A 149 -8.59 18.29 -15.00
CA LEU A 149 -9.46 17.16 -14.69
C LEU A 149 -10.94 17.51 -14.71
N ARG A 150 -11.30 18.74 -14.32
CA ARG A 150 -12.68 19.09 -13.91
C ARG A 150 -13.21 20.41 -14.46
N ALA A 151 -12.46 21.15 -15.28
CA ALA A 151 -13.01 22.38 -15.85
C ALA A 151 -14.27 22.08 -16.70
N ASP A 152 -15.32 22.86 -16.45
CA ASP A 152 -16.60 22.76 -17.16
C ASP A 152 -16.47 23.11 -18.65
N ASP A 153 -15.54 24.01 -18.98
CA ASP A 153 -15.17 24.35 -20.35
C ASP A 153 -14.25 23.26 -20.92
N PRO A 154 -14.71 22.44 -21.89
CA PRO A 154 -13.90 21.36 -22.45
C PRO A 154 -12.62 21.87 -23.11
N ALA A 155 -12.65 23.04 -23.75
CA ALA A 155 -11.48 23.58 -24.45
C ALA A 155 -10.38 24.01 -23.47
N LEU A 156 -10.76 24.64 -22.36
CA LEU A 156 -9.84 24.98 -21.28
C LEU A 156 -9.29 23.70 -20.62
N ARG A 157 -10.18 22.74 -20.31
CA ARG A 157 -9.80 21.45 -19.73
C ARG A 157 -8.75 20.74 -20.59
N ASP A 158 -9.00 20.63 -21.89
CA ASP A 158 -8.11 19.94 -22.84
C ASP A 158 -6.77 20.68 -22.99
N ARG A 159 -6.76 22.02 -22.98
CA ARG A 159 -5.52 22.82 -22.97
C ARG A 159 -4.72 22.62 -21.70
N CYS A 160 -5.35 22.65 -20.53
CA CYS A 160 -4.70 22.37 -19.26
C CYS A 160 -4.15 20.93 -19.22
N ALA A 161 -4.93 19.95 -19.68
CA ALA A 161 -4.51 18.56 -19.80
C ALA A 161 -3.29 18.40 -20.72
N ALA A 162 -3.27 19.09 -21.87
CA ALA A 162 -2.11 19.07 -22.77
C ALA A 162 -0.84 19.63 -22.10
N VAL A 163 -0.96 20.74 -21.36
CA VAL A 163 0.18 21.29 -20.59
C VAL A 163 0.66 20.30 -19.54
N VAL A 164 -0.25 19.70 -18.77
CA VAL A 164 0.08 18.71 -17.74
C VAL A 164 0.70 17.44 -18.33
N ALA A 165 0.28 17.02 -19.53
CA ALA A 165 0.80 15.84 -20.20
C ALA A 165 2.22 16.05 -20.76
N GLU A 166 2.61 17.28 -21.10
CA GLU A 166 3.92 17.56 -21.72
C GLU A 166 4.95 18.15 -20.75
N THR A 167 4.51 18.70 -19.62
CA THR A 167 5.38 19.54 -18.79
C THR A 167 6.45 18.79 -18.02
N ASP A 168 7.64 19.40 -17.92
CA ASP A 168 8.75 18.99 -17.05
C ASP A 168 8.90 19.90 -15.81
N GLU A 169 7.89 20.75 -15.54
CA GLU A 169 7.91 21.69 -14.41
C GLU A 169 7.78 20.93 -13.06
N PRO A 170 8.75 21.10 -12.13
CA PRO A 170 8.81 20.29 -10.90
C PRO A 170 7.57 20.32 -10.02
N HIS A 171 6.97 21.49 -9.77
CA HIS A 171 5.78 21.61 -8.93
C HIS A 171 4.57 20.90 -9.54
N VAL A 172 4.43 20.88 -10.88
CA VAL A 172 3.38 20.12 -11.57
C VAL A 172 3.62 18.62 -11.44
N LEU A 173 4.86 18.17 -11.60
CA LEU A 173 5.22 16.76 -11.40
C LEU A 173 5.01 16.31 -9.94
N ASP A 174 5.38 17.15 -8.96
CA ASP A 174 5.10 16.94 -7.54
C ASP A 174 3.59 16.82 -7.30
N ALA A 175 2.80 17.75 -7.85
CA ALA A 175 1.35 17.74 -7.68
C ALA A 175 0.71 16.48 -8.29
N LEU A 176 1.19 16.05 -9.47
CA LEU A 176 0.74 14.82 -10.13
C LEU A 176 1.02 13.59 -9.27
N GLU A 177 2.27 13.40 -8.83
CA GLU A 177 2.67 12.25 -8.00
C GLU A 177 1.97 12.28 -6.63
N TYR A 178 1.83 13.46 -6.01
CA TYR A 178 1.10 13.61 -4.76
C TYR A 178 -0.37 13.24 -4.91
N VAL A 179 -1.06 13.74 -5.94
CA VAL A 179 -2.48 13.44 -6.18
C VAL A 179 -2.66 11.96 -6.52
N PHE A 180 -1.74 11.36 -7.28
CA PHE A 180 -1.69 9.92 -7.50
C PHE A 180 -1.61 9.17 -6.16
N SER A 181 -0.60 9.45 -5.34
CA SER A 181 -0.38 8.76 -4.06
C SER A 181 -1.58 8.91 -3.12
N GLN A 182 -2.26 10.05 -3.11
CA GLN A 182 -3.50 10.24 -2.36
C GLN A 182 -4.70 9.47 -2.93
N ALA A 183 -4.84 9.38 -4.26
CA ALA A 183 -5.89 8.59 -4.90
C ALA A 183 -5.64 7.09 -4.69
N PHE A 184 -4.41 6.65 -4.92
CA PHE A 184 -3.98 5.27 -4.78
C PHE A 184 -4.03 4.79 -3.33
N GLY A 185 -3.50 5.55 -2.37
CA GLY A 185 -3.56 5.16 -0.97
C GLY A 185 -4.98 5.04 -0.42
N ARG A 186 -5.90 5.89 -0.89
CA ARG A 186 -7.33 5.70 -0.59
C ARG A 186 -7.89 4.46 -1.27
N TRP A 187 -7.49 4.19 -2.50
CA TRP A 187 -7.92 3.01 -3.24
C TRP A 187 -7.46 1.71 -2.54
N VAL A 188 -6.22 1.62 -2.05
CA VAL A 188 -5.71 0.47 -1.28
C VAL A 188 -6.44 0.37 0.07
N ASN A 189 -6.36 1.40 0.91
CA ASN A 189 -6.86 1.34 2.30
C ASN A 189 -8.38 1.17 2.45
N HIS A 190 -9.17 1.44 1.40
CA HIS A 190 -10.63 1.27 1.43
C HIS A 190 -11.11 -0.01 0.75
N ALA A 191 -10.22 -0.92 0.33
CA ALA A 191 -10.58 -2.25 -0.18
C ALA A 191 -11.09 -3.18 0.94
N THR A 192 -10.57 -3.01 2.16
CA THR A 192 -10.79 -3.92 3.28
C THR A 192 -12.10 -3.66 4.03
N ASP A 193 -12.70 -2.47 3.89
CA ASP A 193 -13.95 -2.12 4.53
C ASP A 193 -15.14 -2.38 3.58
N ARG A 194 -15.67 -3.62 3.61
CA ARG A 194 -16.90 -4.04 2.88
C ARG A 194 -18.18 -3.33 3.38
N GLY A 195 -18.07 -2.29 4.20
CA GLY A 195 -19.17 -1.49 4.73
C GLY A 195 -19.47 -0.28 3.85
N GLU A 196 -20.75 -0.11 3.50
CA GLU A 196 -21.32 1.05 2.80
C GLU A 196 -20.65 2.39 3.17
N LEU A 197 -20.01 3.05 2.20
CA LEU A 197 -19.46 4.39 2.39
C LEU A 197 -20.27 5.46 1.67
N ILE A 198 -20.85 6.30 2.52
CA ILE A 198 -21.50 7.59 2.31
C ILE A 198 -20.45 8.60 1.80
N LEU A 199 -20.85 9.48 0.87
CA LEU A 199 -20.15 10.67 0.33
C LEU A 199 -19.47 10.51 -1.05
N GLY A 200 -20.32 10.62 -2.09
CA GLY A 200 -20.16 11.53 -3.22
C GLY A 200 -18.77 11.79 -3.80
N GLN A 201 -18.41 10.94 -4.76
CA GLN A 201 -17.42 11.12 -5.84
C GLN A 201 -15.93 11.04 -5.46
N ARG A 202 -15.41 9.84 -5.72
CA ARG A 202 -14.03 9.38 -5.53
C ARG A 202 -13.24 9.64 -6.82
N PRO A 203 -11.98 10.09 -6.78
CA PRO A 203 -11.10 9.94 -7.93
C PRO A 203 -10.69 8.46 -8.00
N GLU A 204 -11.48 7.65 -8.68
CA GLU A 204 -11.06 6.31 -9.06
C GLU A 204 -9.89 6.43 -10.05
N LEU A 205 -8.91 5.55 -9.97
CA LEU A 205 -7.77 5.53 -10.91
C LEU A 205 -8.11 4.77 -12.19
N TRP A 206 -9.06 3.84 -12.09
CA TRP A 206 -9.69 3.13 -13.19
C TRP A 206 -11.20 3.33 -13.11
N ASP A 207 -11.87 3.36 -14.25
CA ASP A 207 -13.33 3.31 -14.30
C ASP A 207 -13.86 1.87 -14.13
N ALA A 208 -15.19 1.71 -14.21
CA ALA A 208 -15.86 0.42 -14.05
C ALA A 208 -15.48 -0.62 -15.13
N ASP A 209 -15.01 -0.16 -16.30
CA ASP A 209 -14.57 -1.02 -17.40
C ASP A 209 -13.05 -1.32 -17.33
N GLY A 210 -12.37 -0.82 -16.30
CA GLY A 210 -10.92 -0.98 -16.11
C GLY A 210 -10.08 -0.01 -16.94
N ALA A 211 -10.69 0.97 -17.61
CA ALA A 211 -9.97 1.99 -18.35
C ALA A 211 -9.37 3.06 -17.40
N PRO A 212 -8.20 3.63 -17.72
CA PRO A 212 -7.57 4.64 -16.88
C PRO A 212 -8.42 5.91 -16.85
N THR A 213 -8.66 6.47 -15.67
CA THR A 213 -9.35 7.76 -15.55
C THR A 213 -8.51 8.92 -16.11
N PRO A 214 -9.05 10.14 -16.30
CA PRO A 214 -8.27 11.26 -16.82
C PRO A 214 -7.01 11.55 -16.01
N LEU A 215 -7.06 11.41 -14.68
CA LEU A 215 -5.88 11.56 -13.81
C LEU A 215 -4.82 10.51 -14.15
N LEU A 216 -5.19 9.23 -14.18
CA LEU A 216 -4.24 8.17 -14.50
C LEU A 216 -3.72 8.31 -15.94
N SER A 217 -4.56 8.70 -16.88
CA SER A 217 -4.16 8.96 -18.27
C SER A 217 -3.11 10.09 -18.38
N LEU A 218 -3.27 11.19 -17.63
CA LEU A 218 -2.28 12.26 -17.57
C LEU A 218 -0.94 11.79 -16.99
N LEU A 219 -0.99 11.03 -15.90
CA LEU A 219 0.21 10.43 -15.28
C LEU A 219 0.91 9.45 -16.21
N LEU A 220 0.13 8.59 -16.87
CA LEU A 220 0.65 7.60 -17.81
C LEU A 220 1.13 8.21 -19.12
N GLY A 221 0.63 9.38 -19.50
CA GLY A 221 1.03 10.11 -20.70
C GLY A 221 2.26 11.01 -20.49
N ASN A 222 2.49 11.51 -19.27
CA ASN A 222 3.59 12.44 -19.03
C ASN A 222 4.97 11.74 -19.08
N PRO A 223 5.89 12.15 -19.97
CA PRO A 223 7.19 11.49 -20.14
C PRO A 223 8.16 11.71 -18.97
N HIS A 224 7.90 12.72 -18.14
CA HIS A 224 8.71 13.09 -16.98
C HIS A 224 8.24 12.42 -15.68
N VAL A 225 7.16 11.63 -15.72
CA VAL A 225 6.61 10.86 -14.59
C VAL A 225 6.75 9.34 -14.83
N PRO A 226 7.05 8.54 -13.77
CA PRO A 226 7.49 8.99 -12.45
C PRO A 226 8.93 9.49 -12.48
N ARG A 227 9.22 10.40 -11.55
CA ARG A 227 10.58 10.88 -11.34
C ARG A 227 11.41 9.85 -10.57
N PRO A 228 12.74 9.83 -10.76
CA PRO A 228 13.60 8.99 -9.95
C PRO A 228 13.53 9.40 -8.45
N PRO A 229 13.48 8.44 -7.52
CA PRO A 229 13.60 8.71 -6.09
C PRO A 229 14.85 9.55 -5.78
N GLY A 230 14.73 10.50 -4.84
CA GLY A 230 15.85 11.27 -4.32
C GLY A 230 16.37 12.42 -5.21
N ALA A 231 15.69 12.74 -6.32
CA ALA A 231 16.12 13.86 -7.17
C ALA A 231 16.14 15.22 -6.44
N GLU A 232 15.23 15.46 -5.48
CA GLU A 232 15.08 16.78 -4.81
C GLU A 232 14.77 16.73 -3.29
N ALA A 233 15.15 15.65 -2.59
CA ALA A 233 15.18 15.54 -1.12
C ALA A 233 13.86 15.29 -0.34
N ASP A 234 12.80 14.82 -0.98
CA ASP A 234 11.64 14.24 -0.27
C ASP A 234 11.72 12.71 -0.23
N ASP A 235 11.31 12.13 0.90
CA ASP A 235 11.11 10.68 1.05
C ASP A 235 10.23 10.18 -0.10
N PRO A 236 10.61 9.08 -0.80
CA PRO A 236 9.80 8.55 -1.89
C PRO A 236 8.38 8.34 -1.39
N THR A 237 7.40 8.92 -2.11
CA THR A 237 6.00 8.70 -1.73
C THR A 237 5.69 7.22 -1.86
N PRO A 238 4.87 6.64 -0.94
CA PRO A 238 4.74 5.19 -0.81
C PRO A 238 3.97 4.50 -1.95
N TYR A 239 3.76 5.18 -3.07
CA TYR A 239 3.14 4.60 -4.26
C TYR A 239 3.89 4.97 -5.55
N SER A 240 5.01 5.71 -5.45
CA SER A 240 5.82 6.06 -6.62
C SER A 240 6.39 4.81 -7.31
N ALA A 241 6.67 3.73 -6.55
CA ALA A 241 7.09 2.45 -7.12
C ALA A 241 5.99 1.79 -7.98
N VAL A 242 4.74 1.86 -7.52
CA VAL A 242 3.58 1.35 -8.28
C VAL A 242 3.41 2.14 -9.58
N LEU A 243 3.58 3.47 -9.55
CA LEU A 243 3.52 4.29 -10.74
C LEU A 243 4.65 3.94 -11.75
N ALA A 244 5.85 3.65 -11.24
CA ALA A 244 6.96 3.16 -12.08
C ALA A 244 6.63 1.81 -12.70
N ALA A 245 6.04 0.89 -11.93
CA ALA A 245 5.57 -0.40 -12.44
C ALA A 245 4.50 -0.24 -13.52
N LEU A 246 3.49 0.61 -13.30
CA LEU A 246 2.43 0.91 -14.27
C LEU A 246 2.96 1.47 -15.59
N ARG A 247 4.02 2.29 -15.52
CA ARG A 247 4.71 2.86 -16.71
C ARG A 247 5.73 1.91 -17.35
N GLY A 248 5.99 0.75 -16.74
CA GLY A 248 7.07 -0.15 -17.18
C GLY A 248 8.47 0.44 -17.03
N ARG A 249 8.66 1.43 -16.15
CA ARG A 249 9.94 2.10 -15.86
C ARG A 249 10.71 1.34 -14.77
N PHE A 250 11.02 0.07 -15.06
CA PHE A 250 11.69 -0.82 -14.10
C PHE A 250 13.12 -0.34 -13.76
N ASP A 251 13.74 0.45 -14.64
CA ASP A 251 15.01 1.13 -14.41
C ASP A 251 15.02 2.03 -13.15
N LEU A 252 13.85 2.48 -12.71
CA LEU A 252 13.70 3.32 -11.53
C LEU A 252 13.56 2.51 -10.24
N LEU A 253 13.16 1.24 -10.30
CA LEU A 253 12.84 0.43 -9.12
C LEU A 253 14.08 0.22 -8.23
N ALA A 254 15.25 0.04 -8.84
CA ALA A 254 16.52 -0.10 -8.12
C ALA A 254 16.91 1.12 -7.24
N ARG A 255 16.22 2.26 -7.40
CA ARG A 255 16.45 3.47 -6.60
C ARG A 255 15.56 3.57 -5.36
N PHE A 256 14.57 2.70 -5.22
CA PHE A 256 13.69 2.67 -4.06
C PHE A 256 14.32 1.88 -2.91
N PRO A 257 14.03 2.21 -1.64
CA PRO A 257 14.40 1.37 -0.52
C PRO A 257 13.84 -0.06 -0.71
N PRO A 258 14.69 -1.11 -0.72
CA PRO A 258 14.29 -2.46 -1.10
C PRO A 258 13.07 -3.02 -0.36
N GLY A 259 13.03 -2.86 0.96
CA GLY A 259 11.90 -3.37 1.76
C GLY A 259 10.59 -2.63 1.48
N LEU A 260 10.66 -1.31 1.29
CA LEU A 260 9.48 -0.51 0.95
C LEU A 260 8.96 -0.88 -0.45
N LEU A 261 9.86 -1.03 -1.42
CA LEU A 261 9.52 -1.43 -2.78
C LEU A 261 8.76 -2.76 -2.82
N VAL A 262 9.31 -3.81 -2.18
CA VAL A 262 8.70 -5.14 -2.21
C VAL A 262 7.35 -5.12 -1.49
N HIS A 263 7.29 -4.51 -0.30
CA HIS A 263 6.06 -4.41 0.49
C HIS A 263 4.94 -3.68 -0.26
N GLU A 264 5.23 -2.56 -0.90
CA GLU A 264 4.23 -1.79 -1.67
C GLU A 264 3.69 -2.57 -2.86
N LEU A 265 4.57 -3.23 -3.62
CA LEU A 265 4.16 -4.00 -4.79
C LEU A 265 3.31 -5.22 -4.38
N LEU A 266 3.68 -5.93 -3.31
CA LEU A 266 2.91 -7.07 -2.80
C LEU A 266 1.56 -6.64 -2.23
N THR A 267 1.51 -5.55 -1.45
CA THR A 267 0.25 -5.00 -0.91
C THR A 267 -0.76 -4.71 -2.03
N VAL A 268 -0.29 -4.18 -3.16
CA VAL A 268 -1.16 -3.91 -4.32
C VAL A 268 -1.66 -5.18 -4.99
N MET A 269 -0.83 -6.23 -5.02
CA MET A 269 -1.24 -7.50 -5.61
C MET A 269 -2.30 -8.19 -4.76
N GLU A 270 -2.13 -8.21 -3.43
CA GLU A 270 -3.06 -8.84 -2.48
C GLU A 270 -4.44 -8.18 -2.50
N ASP A 271 -4.49 -6.85 -2.39
CA ASP A 271 -5.77 -6.15 -2.22
C ASP A 271 -6.63 -6.12 -3.49
N ARG A 272 -6.02 -6.29 -4.67
CA ARG A 272 -6.62 -5.89 -5.96
C ARG A 272 -6.33 -6.86 -7.12
N PRO A 273 -6.65 -8.16 -6.98
CA PRO A 273 -6.44 -9.15 -8.03
C PRO A 273 -7.16 -8.79 -9.34
N GLY A 274 -6.50 -9.07 -10.47
CA GLY A 274 -7.06 -8.87 -11.82
C GLY A 274 -7.11 -7.43 -12.32
N THR A 275 -6.56 -6.46 -11.56
CA THR A 275 -6.47 -5.07 -12.01
C THR A 275 -5.19 -4.83 -12.84
N PRO A 276 -5.16 -3.80 -13.71
CA PRO A 276 -3.93 -3.43 -14.42
C PRO A 276 -2.75 -3.12 -13.47
N ALA A 277 -3.02 -2.65 -12.25
CA ALA A 277 -2.02 -2.43 -11.22
C ALA A 277 -1.43 -3.73 -10.69
N HIS A 278 -2.27 -4.74 -10.39
CA HIS A 278 -1.79 -6.06 -9.98
C HIS A 278 -0.85 -6.65 -11.04
N GLU A 279 -1.25 -6.65 -12.32
CA GLU A 279 -0.39 -7.18 -13.39
C GLU A 279 0.92 -6.41 -13.54
N ALA A 280 0.88 -5.07 -13.43
CA ALA A 280 2.06 -4.24 -13.51
C ALA A 280 3.03 -4.49 -12.35
N CYS A 281 2.51 -4.60 -11.13
CA CYS A 281 3.31 -4.93 -9.94
C CYS A 281 3.91 -6.33 -10.04
N GLY A 282 3.14 -7.32 -10.49
CA GLY A 282 3.65 -8.67 -10.72
C GLY A 282 4.77 -8.70 -11.77
N ARG A 283 4.65 -7.93 -12.86
CA ARG A 283 5.77 -7.77 -13.83
C ARG A 283 6.98 -7.10 -13.21
N ALA A 284 6.79 -6.09 -12.36
CA ALA A 284 7.87 -5.38 -11.69
C ALA A 284 8.63 -6.31 -10.72
N LEU A 285 7.94 -7.10 -9.91
CA LEU A 285 8.55 -8.08 -9.01
C LEU A 285 9.36 -9.13 -9.80
N ARG A 286 8.82 -9.63 -10.92
CA ARG A 286 9.51 -10.55 -11.83
C ARG A 286 10.68 -9.94 -12.61
N ALA A 287 10.89 -8.63 -12.51
CA ALA A 287 11.96 -7.90 -13.19
C ALA A 287 12.99 -7.28 -12.23
N LEU A 288 12.96 -7.62 -10.94
CA LEU A 288 13.95 -7.20 -9.96
C LEU A 288 15.35 -7.75 -10.29
N ASP A 289 16.33 -6.84 -10.32
CA ASP A 289 17.75 -7.20 -10.45
C ASP A 289 18.25 -8.00 -9.23
N ASP A 290 19.41 -8.64 -9.37
CA ASP A 290 20.13 -9.28 -8.27
C ASP A 290 20.41 -8.24 -7.19
N GLY A 291 20.01 -8.50 -5.94
CA GLY A 291 20.27 -7.59 -4.84
C GLY A 291 19.22 -7.66 -3.72
N PRO A 292 19.26 -6.70 -2.78
CA PRO A 292 18.47 -6.78 -1.55
C PRO A 292 16.95 -6.85 -1.76
N ALA A 293 16.41 -6.24 -2.82
CA ALA A 293 14.97 -6.29 -3.09
C ALA A 293 14.53 -7.71 -3.48
N ARG A 294 15.36 -8.42 -4.25
CA ARG A 294 15.09 -9.83 -4.60
C ARG A 294 15.17 -10.72 -3.36
N GLU A 295 16.16 -10.50 -2.50
CA GLU A 295 16.30 -11.27 -1.25
C GLU A 295 15.07 -11.09 -0.36
N ILE A 296 14.61 -9.85 -0.17
CA ILE A 296 13.39 -9.56 0.60
C ILE A 296 12.15 -10.22 -0.03
N LEU A 297 12.05 -10.23 -1.37
CA LEU A 297 10.96 -10.94 -2.04
C LEU A 297 11.04 -12.46 -1.82
N CYS A 298 12.26 -13.03 -1.80
CA CYS A 298 12.45 -14.44 -1.50
C CYS A 298 12.10 -14.77 -0.03
N GLU A 299 12.46 -13.89 0.91
CA GLU A 299 12.08 -13.99 2.32
C GLU A 299 10.56 -13.92 2.49
N ALA A 300 9.88 -12.96 1.86
CA ALA A 300 8.41 -12.85 1.89
C ALA A 300 7.72 -14.11 1.36
N ALA A 301 8.24 -14.71 0.29
CA ALA A 301 7.74 -15.98 -0.24
C ALA A 301 7.91 -17.17 0.73
N MET A 302 8.85 -17.10 1.69
CA MET A 302 9.07 -18.13 2.71
C MET A 302 8.29 -17.90 4.01
N GLU A 303 8.15 -16.65 4.46
CA GLU A 303 7.60 -16.34 5.79
C GLU A 303 6.07 -16.41 5.83
N ASP A 304 5.41 -15.66 4.95
CA ASP A 304 3.95 -15.45 4.99
C ASP A 304 3.20 -16.27 3.93
N PHE A 305 3.92 -16.89 2.99
CA PHE A 305 3.33 -17.63 1.87
C PHE A 305 2.32 -16.82 1.09
N GLU A 306 2.63 -15.54 0.87
CA GLU A 306 1.84 -14.72 -0.02
C GLU A 306 1.90 -15.36 -1.42
N ASP A 307 0.75 -15.85 -1.89
CA ASP A 307 0.65 -16.59 -3.16
C ASP A 307 1.25 -15.78 -4.32
N ASP A 308 1.11 -14.44 -4.27
CA ASP A 308 1.68 -13.50 -5.23
C ASP A 308 3.21 -13.43 -5.16
N ALA A 309 3.81 -13.45 -3.96
CA ALA A 309 5.26 -13.51 -3.79
C ALA A 309 5.81 -14.84 -4.31
N VAL A 310 5.16 -15.96 -3.95
CA VAL A 310 5.51 -17.31 -4.40
C VAL A 310 5.45 -17.42 -5.93
N ALA A 311 4.38 -16.92 -6.55
CA ALA A 311 4.22 -16.90 -8.00
C ALA A 311 5.32 -16.04 -8.65
N ALA A 312 5.59 -14.84 -8.14
CA ALA A 312 6.59 -13.95 -8.70
C ALA A 312 8.01 -14.55 -8.68
N VAL A 313 8.43 -15.15 -7.56
CA VAL A 313 9.76 -15.77 -7.46
C VAL A 313 9.89 -17.04 -8.29
N ALA A 314 8.82 -17.84 -8.40
CA ALA A 314 8.80 -19.04 -9.23
C ALA A 314 8.90 -18.70 -10.72
N ASP A 315 8.06 -17.78 -11.19
CA ASP A 315 8.04 -17.32 -12.59
C ASP A 315 9.37 -16.68 -13.02
N ALA A 316 9.99 -15.89 -12.14
CA ALA A 316 11.26 -15.24 -12.42
C ALA A 316 12.47 -16.16 -12.22
N GLY A 317 12.26 -17.38 -11.69
CA GLY A 317 13.33 -18.34 -11.41
C GLY A 317 14.27 -17.92 -10.29
N TYR A 318 13.88 -16.95 -9.45
CA TYR A 318 14.70 -16.44 -8.35
C TYR A 318 15.01 -17.53 -7.32
N LEU A 319 16.15 -17.34 -6.65
CA LEU A 319 16.62 -18.16 -5.54
C LEU A 319 17.21 -17.22 -4.48
N PRO A 320 17.12 -17.58 -3.19
CA PRO A 320 17.86 -16.88 -2.14
C PRO A 320 19.37 -16.87 -2.42
N ALA A 321 20.05 -15.80 -2.02
CA ALA A 321 21.50 -15.68 -2.13
C ALA A 321 22.25 -16.70 -1.25
N ASP A 322 21.67 -17.10 -0.11
CA ASP A 322 22.21 -18.18 0.71
C ASP A 322 21.87 -19.54 0.08
N PRO A 323 22.87 -20.30 -0.42
CA PRO A 323 22.64 -21.59 -1.03
C PRO A 323 22.03 -22.62 -0.06
N ASP A 324 22.21 -22.48 1.26
CA ASP A 324 21.66 -23.40 2.26
C ASP A 324 20.13 -23.26 2.41
N LEU A 325 19.57 -22.11 2.05
CA LEU A 325 18.13 -21.87 2.03
C LEU A 325 17.44 -22.47 0.79
N VAL A 326 18.17 -22.69 -0.30
CA VAL A 326 17.60 -23.09 -1.60
C VAL A 326 16.68 -24.33 -1.51
N PRO A 327 17.04 -25.45 -0.86
CA PRO A 327 16.15 -26.60 -0.76
C PRO A 327 14.84 -26.29 -0.02
N LEU A 328 14.92 -25.53 1.08
CA LEU A 328 13.73 -25.13 1.82
C LEU A 328 12.87 -24.18 0.99
N PHE A 329 13.47 -23.16 0.38
CA PHE A 329 12.79 -22.22 -0.48
C PHE A 329 12.03 -22.90 -1.63
N LEU A 330 12.68 -23.84 -2.34
CA LEU A 330 12.05 -24.58 -3.44
C LEU A 330 10.92 -25.49 -2.94
N MET A 331 11.04 -26.05 -1.74
CA MET A 331 9.95 -26.80 -1.09
C MET A 331 8.78 -25.88 -0.74
N LEU A 332 9.05 -24.72 -0.15
CA LEU A 332 8.02 -23.75 0.27
C LEU A 332 7.28 -23.12 -0.92
N THR A 333 8.00 -22.90 -2.03
CA THR A 333 7.46 -22.36 -3.29
C THR A 333 6.97 -23.44 -4.26
N ARG A 334 6.93 -24.71 -3.84
CA ARG A 334 6.43 -25.87 -4.60
C ARG A 334 7.12 -26.11 -5.96
N GLN A 335 8.39 -25.74 -6.08
CA GLN A 335 9.18 -25.91 -7.30
C GLN A 335 9.86 -27.28 -7.33
N TRP A 336 9.05 -28.35 -7.42
CA TRP A 336 9.48 -29.72 -7.16
C TRP A 336 10.60 -30.24 -8.06
N GLU A 337 10.54 -29.96 -9.37
CA GLU A 337 11.58 -30.40 -10.31
C GLU A 337 12.94 -29.78 -9.98
N ARG A 338 12.94 -28.49 -9.62
CA ARG A 338 14.16 -27.78 -9.19
C ARG A 338 14.66 -28.30 -7.85
N LEU A 339 13.75 -28.63 -6.92
CA LEU A 339 14.10 -29.24 -5.63
C LEU A 339 14.79 -30.59 -5.84
N ALA A 340 14.22 -31.47 -6.67
CA ALA A 340 14.80 -32.77 -6.98
C ALA A 340 16.20 -32.67 -7.61
N ALA A 341 16.44 -31.63 -8.41
CA ALA A 341 17.78 -31.35 -8.96
C ALA A 341 18.75 -30.78 -7.92
N ALA A 342 18.28 -29.91 -7.01
CA ALA A 342 19.11 -29.18 -6.05
C ALA A 342 19.43 -29.97 -4.75
N ASP A 343 18.55 -30.88 -4.35
CA ASP A 343 18.67 -31.72 -3.15
C ASP A 343 18.06 -33.12 -3.36
N PRO A 344 18.65 -33.94 -4.25
CA PRO A 344 18.08 -35.22 -4.68
C PRO A 344 17.91 -36.26 -3.57
N ASP A 345 18.58 -36.09 -2.41
CA ASP A 345 18.51 -37.01 -1.26
C ASP A 345 18.03 -36.34 0.03
N GLY A 346 17.56 -35.09 -0.06
CA GLY A 346 17.03 -34.33 1.06
C GLY A 346 18.06 -34.01 2.16
N ARG A 347 19.37 -34.23 1.93
CA ARG A 347 20.39 -33.97 2.95
C ARG A 347 20.52 -32.49 3.27
N ARG A 348 20.47 -31.63 2.25
CA ARG A 348 20.68 -30.19 2.47
C ARG A 348 19.51 -29.59 3.24
N LEU A 349 18.27 -29.97 2.90
CA LEU A 349 17.07 -29.58 3.66
C LEU A 349 17.18 -30.02 5.12
N ARG A 350 17.57 -31.27 5.36
CA ARG A 350 17.78 -31.81 6.73
C ARG A 350 18.87 -31.05 7.49
N ASP A 351 20.02 -30.82 6.88
CA ASP A 351 21.16 -30.14 7.51
C ASP A 351 20.84 -28.67 7.83
N PHE A 352 19.94 -28.04 7.06
CA PHE A 352 19.42 -26.71 7.36
C PHE A 352 18.42 -26.74 8.53
N LEU A 353 17.41 -27.63 8.50
CA LEU A 353 16.33 -27.64 9.51
C LEU A 353 16.79 -27.99 10.94
N VAL A 354 17.94 -28.63 11.11
CA VAL A 354 18.52 -28.90 12.44
C VAL A 354 19.16 -27.67 13.08
N ARG A 355 19.32 -26.56 12.33
CA ARG A 355 19.86 -25.29 12.83
C ARG A 355 18.75 -24.48 13.49
N ASP A 356 19.10 -23.73 14.54
CA ASP A 356 18.13 -22.88 15.24
C ASP A 356 17.56 -21.76 14.36
N GLU A 357 18.34 -21.30 13.37
CA GLU A 357 17.96 -20.28 12.37
C GLU A 357 16.79 -20.71 11.49
N ALA A 358 16.53 -22.02 11.36
CA ALA A 358 15.41 -22.53 10.56
C ALA A 358 14.04 -22.39 11.26
N ALA A 359 14.02 -22.06 12.56
CA ALA A 359 12.80 -22.07 13.37
C ALA A 359 11.64 -21.21 12.80
N PRO A 360 11.85 -19.99 12.25
CA PRO A 360 10.77 -19.19 11.68
C PRO A 360 10.03 -19.91 10.53
N ASN A 361 10.78 -20.62 9.68
CA ASN A 361 10.27 -21.23 8.45
C ASN A 361 9.59 -22.61 8.66
N LEU A 362 9.71 -23.20 9.84
CA LEU A 362 9.11 -24.51 10.14
C LEU A 362 7.58 -24.53 10.00
N GLY A 363 6.92 -23.41 10.34
CA GLY A 363 5.47 -23.29 10.22
C GLY A 363 4.99 -23.53 8.80
N GLY A 364 5.71 -22.95 7.85
CA GLY A 364 5.49 -23.13 6.43
C GLY A 364 5.58 -24.54 5.91
N LEU A 365 6.70 -25.20 6.22
CA LEU A 365 6.95 -26.57 5.81
C LEU A 365 5.89 -27.52 6.37
N VAL A 366 5.57 -27.38 7.66
CA VAL A 366 4.55 -28.20 8.32
C VAL A 366 3.17 -27.94 7.71
N ARG A 367 2.83 -26.68 7.40
CA ARG A 367 1.56 -26.31 6.76
C ARG A 367 1.41 -26.96 5.39
N ILE A 368 2.45 -26.95 4.56
CA ILE A 368 2.45 -27.62 3.24
C ILE A 368 2.20 -29.12 3.38
N LEU A 369 2.90 -29.79 4.29
CA LEU A 369 2.71 -31.22 4.55
C LEU A 369 1.33 -31.54 5.14
N GLU A 370 0.76 -30.65 5.94
CA GLU A 370 -0.58 -30.82 6.52
C GLU A 370 -1.67 -30.69 5.45
N GLN A 371 -1.54 -29.70 4.54
CA GLN A 371 -2.44 -29.51 3.40
C GLN A 371 -2.45 -30.74 2.49
N ASP A 372 -1.28 -31.31 2.18
CA ASP A 372 -1.14 -32.54 1.38
C ASP A 372 -1.71 -33.79 2.07
N ALA A 373 -1.70 -33.83 3.42
CA ALA A 373 -2.27 -34.94 4.17
C ALA A 373 -3.81 -34.93 4.24
N GLN A 374 -4.45 -33.79 3.95
CA GLN A 374 -5.91 -33.70 3.96
C GLN A 374 -6.48 -34.32 2.68
N PRO A 375 -7.42 -35.27 2.77
CA PRO A 375 -8.04 -35.88 1.60
C PRO A 375 -8.92 -34.83 0.89
N HIS A 376 -8.37 -34.17 -0.12
CA HIS A 376 -9.13 -33.21 -0.94
C HIS A 376 -9.98 -33.97 -1.96
N PRO A 377 -11.32 -33.88 -1.92
CA PRO A 377 -12.19 -34.78 -2.68
C PRO A 377 -12.30 -34.51 -4.19
N ALA A 378 -11.59 -33.52 -4.75
CA ALA A 378 -11.80 -33.15 -6.16
C ALA A 378 -10.71 -32.32 -6.88
N THR A 379 -9.63 -31.89 -6.22
CA THR A 379 -8.61 -31.05 -6.88
C THR A 379 -7.54 -31.91 -7.54
N ALA A 380 -7.29 -31.59 -8.81
CA ALA A 380 -6.46 -32.31 -9.76
C ALA A 380 -4.99 -32.40 -9.31
N HIS A 381 -4.32 -33.46 -9.77
CA HIS A 381 -3.00 -33.94 -9.37
C HIS A 381 -1.80 -32.98 -9.47
N ASP A 382 -1.95 -31.77 -10.02
CA ASP A 382 -0.79 -30.92 -10.33
C ASP A 382 -0.18 -30.23 -9.09
N ASP A 383 -0.92 -30.11 -7.98
CA ASP A 383 -0.45 -29.48 -6.74
C ASP A 383 0.05 -30.47 -5.67
N ALA A 384 -0.07 -31.78 -5.91
CA ALA A 384 0.32 -32.79 -4.92
C ALA A 384 1.84 -32.78 -4.69
N ILE A 385 2.26 -32.93 -3.43
CA ILE A 385 3.70 -33.02 -3.12
C ILE A 385 4.23 -34.36 -3.65
N PRO A 386 5.28 -34.37 -4.49
CA PRO A 386 5.92 -35.62 -4.89
C PRO A 386 6.36 -36.44 -3.68
N HIS A 387 6.21 -37.77 -3.79
CA HIS A 387 6.43 -38.67 -2.65
C HIS A 387 7.84 -38.55 -2.06
N ASP A 388 8.85 -38.40 -2.90
CA ASP A 388 10.25 -38.19 -2.52
C ASP A 388 10.44 -36.86 -1.78
N ALA A 389 9.91 -35.74 -2.29
CA ALA A 389 9.97 -34.45 -1.62
C ALA A 389 9.28 -34.49 -0.24
N ARG A 390 8.12 -35.18 -0.15
CA ARG A 390 7.41 -35.41 1.10
C ARG A 390 8.23 -36.24 2.10
N GLU A 391 8.85 -37.33 1.66
CA GLU A 391 9.70 -38.16 2.51
C GLU A 391 10.95 -37.41 2.98
N HIS A 392 11.59 -36.62 2.10
CA HIS A 392 12.72 -35.77 2.47
C HIS A 392 12.34 -34.75 3.54
N ALA A 393 11.20 -34.05 3.38
CA ALA A 393 10.71 -33.09 4.36
C ALA A 393 10.38 -33.75 5.71
N LEU A 394 9.72 -34.92 5.71
CA LEU A 394 9.44 -35.67 6.95
C LEU A 394 10.72 -36.17 7.63
N ALA A 395 11.70 -36.67 6.85
CA ALA A 395 12.99 -37.08 7.37
C ALA A 395 13.76 -35.90 7.98
N ALA A 396 13.70 -34.72 7.35
CA ALA A 396 14.29 -33.50 7.86
C ALA A 396 13.64 -33.05 9.18
N LEU A 397 12.30 -33.05 9.26
CA LEU A 397 11.57 -32.75 10.51
C LEU A 397 11.91 -33.74 11.64
N ARG A 398 12.07 -35.04 11.33
CA ARG A 398 12.46 -36.05 12.31
C ARG A 398 13.91 -35.91 12.81
N ALA A 399 14.77 -35.25 12.04
CA ALA A 399 16.15 -35.01 12.45
C ALA A 399 16.29 -33.84 13.45
N ILE A 400 15.24 -33.03 13.61
CA ILE A 400 15.24 -31.88 14.54
C ILE A 400 15.41 -32.37 15.98
N GLY A 401 16.51 -31.93 16.60
CA GLY A 401 16.82 -32.19 18.00
C GLY A 401 16.25 -31.12 18.96
N PRO A 402 16.62 -31.19 20.25
CA PRO A 402 16.34 -30.12 21.21
C PRO A 402 17.00 -28.80 20.77
N GLY A 403 16.25 -27.69 20.80
CA GLY A 403 16.72 -26.38 20.32
C GLY A 403 15.55 -25.43 20.05
N ALA A 404 15.81 -24.29 19.43
CA ALA A 404 14.77 -23.35 19.01
C ALA A 404 13.82 -23.97 17.98
N ALA A 405 14.37 -24.66 16.98
CA ALA A 405 13.62 -25.41 15.98
C ALA A 405 12.75 -26.51 16.63
N GLY A 406 13.34 -27.29 17.54
CA GLY A 406 12.62 -28.34 18.27
C GLY A 406 11.50 -27.77 19.17
N ASN A 407 11.75 -26.65 19.84
CA ASN A 407 10.73 -25.97 20.65
C ASN A 407 9.58 -25.43 19.79
N ARG A 408 9.87 -24.88 18.61
CA ARG A 408 8.86 -24.42 17.66
C ARG A 408 8.01 -25.58 17.14
N LEU A 409 8.64 -26.70 16.77
CA LEU A 409 7.93 -27.91 16.36
C LEU A 409 7.04 -28.48 17.48
N CYS A 410 7.55 -28.50 18.71
CA CYS A 410 6.76 -28.88 19.89
C CYS A 410 5.58 -27.93 20.11
N ALA A 411 5.75 -26.61 19.96
CA ALA A 411 4.66 -25.65 20.09
C ALA A 411 3.54 -25.90 19.05
N MET A 412 3.89 -26.13 17.79
CA MET A 412 2.91 -26.50 16.75
C MET A 412 2.17 -27.81 17.09
N ALA A 413 2.88 -28.79 17.66
CA ALA A 413 2.28 -30.03 18.11
C ALA A 413 1.31 -29.81 19.29
N VAL A 414 1.62 -28.92 20.23
CA VAL A 414 0.69 -28.47 21.29
C VAL A 414 -0.55 -27.83 20.67
N ASP A 415 -0.40 -27.06 19.59
CA ASP A 415 -1.54 -26.45 18.90
C ASP A 415 -2.39 -27.45 18.11
N GLY A 416 -1.95 -28.71 18.01
CA GLY A 416 -2.70 -29.80 17.43
C GLY A 416 -2.45 -30.00 15.94
N VAL A 417 -1.40 -29.39 15.39
CA VAL A 417 -1.01 -29.57 13.97
C VAL A 417 -0.59 -31.02 13.75
N GLY A 418 -1.29 -31.74 12.86
CA GLY A 418 -1.23 -33.20 12.75
C GLY A 418 0.15 -33.74 12.43
N VAL A 419 0.82 -33.17 11.42
CA VAL A 419 2.19 -33.51 11.03
C VAL A 419 3.16 -33.30 12.19
N ALA A 420 3.08 -32.17 12.90
CA ALA A 420 3.94 -31.89 14.04
C ALA A 420 3.71 -32.89 15.19
N VAL A 421 2.45 -33.17 15.54
CA VAL A 421 2.08 -34.17 16.56
C VAL A 421 2.68 -35.55 16.22
N ARG A 422 2.53 -35.99 14.97
CA ARG A 422 3.09 -37.26 14.51
C ARG A 422 4.60 -37.29 14.64
N VAL A 423 5.30 -36.26 14.14
CA VAL A 423 6.77 -36.21 14.19
C VAL A 423 7.28 -36.23 15.62
N VAL A 424 6.75 -35.41 16.53
CA VAL A 424 7.25 -35.37 17.92
C VAL A 424 6.95 -36.65 18.68
N ALA A 425 5.84 -37.34 18.38
CA ALA A 425 5.52 -38.64 18.95
C ALA A 425 6.46 -39.74 18.44
N GLU A 426 6.78 -39.74 17.13
CA GLU A 426 7.71 -40.70 16.51
C GLU A 426 9.15 -40.53 17.02
N THR A 427 9.62 -39.29 17.20
CA THR A 427 11.01 -39.01 17.60
C THR A 427 11.21 -38.94 19.11
N GLY A 428 10.14 -38.87 19.88
CA GLY A 428 10.21 -38.63 21.32
C GLY A 428 10.71 -37.22 21.68
N LEU A 429 10.71 -36.28 20.73
CA LEU A 429 11.06 -34.89 20.98
C LEU A 429 10.12 -34.29 22.04
N VAL A 430 10.71 -33.56 22.99
CA VAL A 430 10.00 -32.83 24.04
C VAL A 430 10.49 -31.38 24.06
N PRO A 431 9.63 -30.42 24.43
CA PRO A 431 10.07 -29.04 24.61
C PRO A 431 11.14 -28.98 25.69
N VAL A 432 12.10 -28.06 25.54
CA VAL A 432 13.10 -27.78 26.59
C VAL A 432 12.34 -27.41 27.87
N PRO A 433 12.58 -28.11 28.98
CA PRO A 433 11.71 -28.05 30.14
C PRO A 433 11.76 -26.67 30.80
N GLY A 434 10.64 -25.94 30.77
CA GLY A 434 10.40 -24.79 31.62
C GLY A 434 9.67 -25.17 32.92
N ASN A 435 8.56 -25.91 32.80
CA ASN A 435 7.71 -26.32 33.93
C ASN A 435 7.11 -27.71 33.69
N PRO A 436 7.11 -28.62 34.69
CA PRO A 436 6.43 -29.92 34.61
C PRO A 436 4.97 -29.87 34.13
N ARG A 437 4.24 -28.77 34.40
CA ARG A 437 2.87 -28.56 33.91
C ARG A 437 2.78 -28.48 32.39
N ASP A 438 3.70 -27.75 31.76
CA ASP A 438 3.72 -27.57 30.31
C ASP A 438 4.14 -28.86 29.62
N LEU A 439 5.05 -29.61 30.24
CA LEU A 439 5.42 -30.96 29.78
C LEU A 439 4.23 -31.93 29.85
N ALA A 440 3.48 -31.95 30.96
CA ALA A 440 2.29 -32.80 31.09
C ALA A 440 1.24 -32.46 30.01
N LEU A 441 0.98 -31.17 29.78
CA LEU A 441 0.09 -30.71 28.72
C LEU A 441 0.56 -31.15 27.32
N PHE A 442 1.85 -30.96 27.03
CA PHE A 442 2.47 -31.38 25.77
C PHE A 442 2.32 -32.88 25.53
N LEU A 443 2.72 -33.71 26.50
CA LEU A 443 2.69 -35.17 26.37
C LEU A 443 1.25 -35.67 26.19
N TYR A 444 0.28 -35.07 26.89
CA TYR A 444 -1.13 -35.40 26.73
C TYR A 444 -1.65 -35.03 25.34
N ARG A 445 -1.39 -33.81 24.86
CA ARG A 445 -1.89 -33.36 23.55
C ARG A 445 -1.26 -34.09 22.37
N THR A 446 -0.02 -34.54 22.53
CA THR A 446 0.71 -35.28 21.49
C THR A 446 0.48 -36.79 21.55
N GLY A 447 -0.29 -37.27 22.54
CA GLY A 447 -0.62 -38.69 22.68
C GLY A 447 0.54 -39.58 23.15
N GLN A 448 1.56 -39.00 23.77
CA GLN A 448 2.70 -39.72 24.34
C GLN A 448 2.33 -40.28 25.72
N TRP A 449 1.35 -41.18 25.76
CA TRP A 449 0.62 -41.54 26.98
C TRP A 449 1.49 -42.16 28.07
N GLU A 450 2.42 -43.04 27.73
CA GLU A 450 3.31 -43.67 28.72
C GLU A 450 4.19 -42.63 29.42
N ARG A 451 4.67 -41.64 28.67
CA ARG A 451 5.46 -40.53 29.22
C ARG A 451 4.58 -39.56 30.00
N TYR A 452 3.36 -39.30 29.55
CA TYR A 452 2.38 -38.52 30.29
C TYR A 452 2.07 -39.16 31.64
N ASP A 453 1.75 -40.45 31.66
CA ASP A 453 1.44 -41.21 32.87
C ASP A 453 2.66 -41.25 33.83
N ALA A 454 3.90 -41.17 33.32
CA ALA A 454 5.09 -41.02 34.15
C ALA A 454 5.29 -39.59 34.69
N ALA A 455 4.95 -38.57 33.91
CA ALA A 455 5.15 -37.16 34.26
C ALA A 455 4.04 -36.57 35.14
N ASP A 456 2.81 -37.05 34.98
CA ASP A 456 1.60 -36.60 35.69
C ASP A 456 0.75 -37.83 36.08
N PRO A 457 1.27 -38.75 36.93
CA PRO A 457 0.66 -40.05 37.19
C PRO A 457 -0.74 -39.98 37.80
N ASP A 458 -1.03 -38.91 38.54
CA ASP A 458 -2.34 -38.66 39.10
C ASP A 458 -3.17 -37.72 38.23
N GLY A 459 -2.65 -37.17 37.13
CA GLY A 459 -3.31 -36.19 36.27
C GLY A 459 -3.50 -34.81 36.91
N ARG A 460 -2.79 -34.52 38.02
CA ARG A 460 -2.96 -33.29 38.80
C ARG A 460 -2.59 -32.07 37.99
N TYR A 461 -1.48 -32.08 37.25
CA TYR A 461 -1.03 -30.91 36.51
C TYR A 461 -2.05 -30.49 35.45
N LEU A 462 -2.58 -31.48 34.73
CA LEU A 462 -3.57 -31.22 33.69
C LEU A 462 -4.91 -30.75 34.28
N ARG A 463 -5.37 -31.34 35.40
CA ARG A 463 -6.60 -30.88 36.09
C ARG A 463 -6.47 -29.46 36.63
N GLU A 464 -5.33 -29.12 37.24
CA GLU A 464 -5.06 -27.77 37.74
C GLU A 464 -5.09 -26.72 36.61
N ARG A 465 -4.54 -27.07 35.43
CA ARG A 465 -4.60 -26.21 34.24
C ARG A 465 -6.03 -26.04 33.77
N VAL A 466 -6.75 -27.13 33.55
CA VAL A 466 -8.14 -27.12 33.05
C VAL A 466 -9.10 -26.38 33.97
N ALA A 467 -8.90 -26.45 35.29
CA ALA A 467 -9.69 -25.72 36.28
C ALA A 467 -9.60 -24.19 36.14
N ARG A 468 -8.53 -23.67 35.50
CA ARG A 468 -8.32 -22.24 35.26
C ARG A 468 -8.85 -21.76 33.92
N LEU A 469 -9.16 -22.68 33.01
CA LEU A 469 -9.65 -22.35 31.67
C LEU A 469 -11.15 -22.09 31.70
N SER A 470 -11.59 -21.10 30.94
CA SER A 470 -13.00 -20.88 30.65
C SER A 470 -13.64 -22.13 30.04
N PRO A 471 -14.93 -22.42 30.27
CA PRO A 471 -15.64 -23.50 29.57
C PRO A 471 -15.60 -23.40 28.03
N TYR A 472 -15.39 -22.20 27.51
CA TYR A 472 -15.32 -21.88 26.07
C TYR A 472 -13.89 -21.73 25.55
N ASP A 473 -12.90 -22.05 26.38
CA ASP A 473 -11.50 -21.93 25.99
C ASP A 473 -11.14 -22.99 24.93
N ASP A 474 -10.53 -22.56 23.82
CA ASP A 474 -10.08 -23.43 22.73
C ASP A 474 -9.13 -24.53 23.23
N GLU A 475 -8.38 -24.27 24.30
CA GLU A 475 -7.50 -25.26 24.91
C GLU A 475 -8.27 -26.48 25.45
N ARG A 476 -9.51 -26.30 25.94
CA ARG A 476 -10.37 -27.42 26.36
C ARG A 476 -10.83 -28.26 25.17
N THR A 477 -11.14 -27.61 24.04
CA THR A 477 -11.53 -28.31 22.80
C THR A 477 -10.37 -29.17 22.29
N LYS A 478 -9.15 -28.61 22.25
CA LYS A 478 -7.93 -29.33 21.87
C LYS A 478 -7.66 -30.53 22.80
N LEU A 479 -7.83 -30.36 24.13
CA LEU A 479 -7.67 -31.45 25.09
C LEU A 479 -8.70 -32.56 24.94
N ARG A 480 -9.96 -32.21 24.67
CA ARG A 480 -11.01 -33.20 24.37
C ARG A 480 -10.66 -34.01 23.13
N ALA A 481 -10.25 -33.35 22.05
CA ALA A 481 -9.87 -34.03 20.82
C ALA A 481 -8.69 -34.99 21.03
N ALA A 482 -7.70 -34.62 21.85
CA ALA A 482 -6.59 -35.50 22.22
C ALA A 482 -7.07 -36.72 23.05
N ALA A 483 -7.95 -36.48 24.03
CA ALA A 483 -8.55 -37.54 24.86
C ALA A 483 -9.33 -38.56 24.03
N GLU A 484 -10.20 -38.08 23.14
CA GLU A 484 -11.01 -38.89 22.24
C GLU A 484 -10.13 -39.72 21.31
N ARG A 485 -9.11 -39.10 20.70
CA ARG A 485 -8.16 -39.79 19.81
C ARG A 485 -7.37 -40.89 20.53
N GLY A 486 -7.03 -40.69 21.80
CA GLY A 486 -6.28 -41.63 22.61
C GLY A 486 -7.11 -42.64 23.39
N GLY A 487 -8.44 -42.55 23.36
CA GLY A 487 -9.31 -43.34 24.23
C GLY A 487 -9.09 -43.07 25.73
N ARG A 488 -8.65 -41.86 26.09
CA ARG A 488 -8.34 -41.46 27.47
C ARG A 488 -9.50 -40.68 28.10
N PRO A 489 -9.67 -40.73 29.44
CA PRO A 489 -10.65 -39.91 30.12
C PRO A 489 -10.33 -38.42 29.92
N MET A 490 -11.37 -37.63 29.71
CA MET A 490 -11.23 -36.18 29.56
C MET A 490 -10.78 -35.57 30.89
N PRO A 491 -9.74 -34.69 30.91
CA PRO A 491 -9.23 -34.10 32.15
C PRO A 491 -10.20 -33.07 32.73
N CYS A 492 -10.98 -32.44 31.85
CA CYS A 492 -12.16 -31.67 32.23
C CYS A 492 -13.28 -32.65 32.57
N GLY A 493 -13.91 -32.48 33.74
CA GLY A 493 -15.17 -33.18 34.04
C GLY A 493 -16.22 -32.99 32.93
N PRO A 494 -17.32 -33.77 32.94
CA PRO A 494 -18.35 -33.68 31.92
C PRO A 494 -18.76 -32.23 31.71
N ARG A 495 -18.92 -31.82 30.43
CA ARG A 495 -19.33 -30.45 30.08
C ARG A 495 -20.57 -30.13 30.90
N SER A 496 -20.47 -29.19 31.83
CA SER A 496 -21.65 -28.66 32.51
C SER A 496 -22.61 -28.23 31.41
N ALA A 497 -23.85 -28.73 31.46
CA ALA A 497 -24.85 -28.35 30.47
C ALA A 497 -24.80 -26.82 30.31
N PRO A 498 -24.85 -26.30 29.07
CA PRO A 498 -24.86 -24.85 28.89
C PRO A 498 -25.91 -24.28 29.85
N PRO A 499 -25.58 -23.21 30.60
CA PRO A 499 -26.54 -22.60 31.50
C PRO A 499 -27.83 -22.43 30.71
N ARG A 500 -28.95 -22.95 31.24
CA ARG A 500 -30.26 -22.76 30.59
C ARG A 500 -30.35 -21.27 30.25
N PRO A 501 -30.66 -20.90 28.99
CA PRO A 501 -30.75 -19.50 28.61
C PRO A 501 -31.57 -18.79 29.68
N ASP A 502 -30.97 -17.79 30.32
CA ASP A 502 -31.56 -17.14 31.48
C ASP A 502 -32.92 -16.57 31.04
N PRO A 503 -34.05 -17.04 31.58
CA PRO A 503 -35.36 -16.51 31.22
C PRO A 503 -35.51 -15.03 31.57
N TYR A 504 -34.55 -14.43 32.30
CA TYR A 504 -34.53 -13.02 32.69
C TYR A 504 -33.69 -12.08 31.82
N TRP A 505 -33.34 -12.45 30.59
CA TRP A 505 -32.87 -11.49 29.58
C TRP A 505 -33.98 -11.11 28.56
N PRO A 506 -34.97 -10.27 28.96
CA PRO A 506 -35.93 -9.69 28.03
C PRO A 506 -35.23 -8.55 27.27
N GLY A 507 -34.57 -8.85 26.15
CA GLY A 507 -33.91 -7.78 25.39
C GLY A 507 -33.15 -8.14 24.11
N GLY A 508 -32.98 -9.41 23.78
CA GLY A 508 -32.43 -9.80 22.47
C GLY A 508 -33.52 -9.76 21.41
N THR A 509 -33.71 -8.62 20.74
CA THR A 509 -34.64 -8.48 19.61
C THR A 509 -34.36 -9.55 18.57
N GLY A 510 -35.35 -10.42 18.37
CA GLY A 510 -35.33 -11.40 17.31
C GLY A 510 -35.21 -10.72 15.95
N VAL A 511 -34.18 -11.08 15.20
CA VAL A 511 -34.20 -10.97 13.74
C VAL A 511 -34.79 -12.29 13.23
N GLY A 512 -36.10 -12.45 13.46
CA GLY A 512 -36.93 -13.42 12.77
C GLY A 512 -37.46 -12.75 11.52
N GLY A 513 -36.89 -13.10 10.37
CA GLY A 513 -37.24 -12.52 9.08
C GLY A 513 -36.93 -13.48 7.92
N THR A 514 -37.40 -14.72 8.00
CA THR A 514 -37.50 -15.59 6.83
C THR A 514 -38.70 -15.14 5.98
N GLY A 515 -38.49 -14.10 5.17
CA GLY A 515 -39.41 -13.73 4.10
C GLY A 515 -39.09 -14.56 2.86
N GLY A 516 -39.86 -15.61 2.62
CA GLY A 516 -39.90 -16.26 1.32
C GLY A 516 -40.57 -15.37 0.29
N PHE A 517 -39.89 -15.08 -0.81
CA PHE A 517 -40.52 -14.66 -2.06
C PHE A 517 -40.33 -15.76 -3.09
N THR A 518 -41.39 -16.52 -3.32
CA THR A 518 -41.67 -17.15 -4.60
C THR A 518 -42.29 -16.10 -5.53
N SER A 519 -41.81 -16.01 -6.76
CA SER A 519 -42.49 -15.28 -7.83
C SER A 519 -42.72 -16.23 -9.00
N HIS A 520 -43.97 -16.20 -9.46
CA HIS A 520 -44.46 -16.74 -10.73
C HIS A 520 -43.82 -16.04 -11.92
#